data_AF-A0A494R7H3-F1
#
_entry.id   AF-A0A494R7H3-F1
#
_cell.length_a   1.000
_cell.length_b   1.000
_cell.length_c   1.000
_cell.angle_alpha   90.00
_cell.angle_beta   90.00
_cell.angle_gamma   90.00
#
_symmetry.space_group_name_H-M   'P 1'
#
loop_
_entity.id
_entity.type
_entity.pdbx_description
1 polymer ?
#
loop_
_entity_poly.entity_id
_entity_poly.type
_entity_poly.pdbx_seq_one_letter_code
_entity_poly.pdbx_strand_id
1 'polypeptide(L)'
;MKLPRPTRTTLIFSLCLIALASVLAYENHQLSLVSNNLASTADKDSLNALLTRLAKVDERLDAVDGKHLVTNDDFRSGQQALSNRIDDVQTYAKQASETTQDLSLRVTAAEEQVMVLKANIEMIDIRLQELSKPRTTEPPAAVSPTKTVIRKKPTPAPQPPPFTVIGIEYRGGERFLSVAPSGTTQLSQINLIRPGDGVTGTAWKLKSMDGRLAHFEVAGLSRTLTVEP
;
A
#
# COMPACT_ATOMS: atom_id res chain seq x y z
N MET A 1 -50.48 98.59 54.19
CA MET A 1 -51.16 97.36 54.64
C MET A 1 -50.23 96.64 55.62
N LYS A 2 -50.67 96.44 56.87
CA LYS A 2 -49.89 95.77 57.92
C LYS A 2 -49.96 94.25 57.66
N LEU A 3 -48.83 93.61 57.33
CA LEU A 3 -48.80 92.15 57.21
C LEU A 3 -49.08 91.52 58.59
N PRO A 4 -49.96 90.51 58.68
CA PRO A 4 -50.22 89.81 59.94
C PRO A 4 -48.95 89.08 60.39
N ARG A 5 -48.62 89.21 61.67
CA ARG A 5 -47.46 88.54 62.26
C ARG A 5 -47.66 87.01 62.17
N PRO A 6 -46.67 86.24 61.70
CA PRO A 6 -46.80 84.80 61.57
C PRO A 6 -47.02 84.19 62.96
N THR A 7 -48.09 83.41 63.10
CA THR A 7 -48.36 82.64 64.32
C THR A 7 -47.38 81.48 64.39
N ARG A 8 -46.92 81.13 65.60
CA ARG A 8 -45.90 80.08 65.82
C ARG A 8 -46.20 78.76 65.10
N THR A 9 -47.48 78.41 64.94
CA THR A 9 -47.95 77.22 64.23
C THR A 9 -47.65 77.25 62.74
N THR A 10 -47.77 78.40 62.07
CA THR A 10 -47.43 78.54 60.64
C THR A 10 -45.93 78.38 60.39
N LEU A 11 -45.10 78.85 61.32
CA LEU A 11 -43.64 78.66 61.27
C LEU A 11 -43.25 77.19 61.49
N ILE A 12 -43.91 76.50 62.42
CA ILE A 12 -43.68 75.06 62.67
C ILE A 12 -44.10 74.24 61.44
N PHE A 13 -45.26 74.56 60.84
CA PHE A 13 -45.74 73.85 59.66
C PHE A 13 -44.84 74.08 58.44
N SER A 14 -44.38 75.32 58.21
CA SER A 14 -43.41 75.59 57.13
C SER A 14 -42.09 74.85 57.35
N LEU A 15 -41.60 74.77 58.58
CA LEU A 15 -40.36 74.05 58.90
C LEU A 15 -40.54 72.54 58.67
N CYS A 16 -41.71 71.99 59.05
CA CYS A 16 -42.05 70.59 58.81
C CYS A 16 -42.16 70.26 57.31
N LEU A 17 -42.75 71.16 56.51
CA LEU A 17 -42.81 70.99 55.05
C LEU A 17 -41.43 71.06 54.39
N ILE A 18 -40.55 71.96 54.84
CA ILE A 18 -39.17 72.03 54.34
C ILE A 18 -38.40 70.76 54.68
N ALA A 19 -38.55 70.25 55.92
CA ALA A 19 -37.95 68.99 56.32
C ALA A 19 -38.44 67.83 55.45
N LEU A 20 -39.76 67.73 55.23
CA LEU A 20 -40.35 66.66 54.42
C LEU A 20 -39.92 66.75 52.94
N ALA A 21 -39.85 67.96 52.38
CA ALA A 21 -39.33 68.19 51.03
C ALA A 21 -37.85 67.81 50.90
N SER A 22 -37.04 68.08 51.94
CA SER A 22 -35.62 67.71 51.95
C SER A 22 -35.42 66.19 51.99
N VAL A 23 -36.26 65.47 52.74
CA VAL A 23 -36.23 64.00 52.82
C VAL A 23 -36.65 63.39 51.47
N LEU A 24 -37.73 63.88 50.86
CA LEU A 24 -38.17 63.43 49.53
C LEU A 24 -37.11 63.71 48.45
N ALA A 25 -36.44 64.87 48.51
CA ALA A 25 -35.36 65.19 47.60
C ALA A 25 -34.15 64.25 47.78
N TYR A 26 -33.84 63.88 49.03
CA TYR A 26 -32.77 62.94 49.33
C TYR A 26 -33.08 61.52 48.82
N GLU A 27 -34.29 61.02 49.06
CA GLU A 27 -34.73 59.72 48.54
C GLU A 27 -34.72 59.69 47.01
N ASN A 28 -35.22 60.75 46.37
CA ASN A 28 -35.22 60.85 44.91
C ASN A 28 -33.80 60.94 44.35
N HIS A 29 -32.88 61.63 45.05
CA HIS A 29 -31.47 61.67 44.67
C HIS A 29 -30.82 60.30 44.80
N GLN A 30 -31.11 59.54 45.85
CA GLN A 30 -30.61 58.17 46.01
C GLN A 30 -31.16 57.21 44.95
N LEU A 31 -32.46 57.31 44.64
CA LEU A 31 -33.08 56.53 43.57
C LEU A 31 -32.43 56.82 42.21
N SER A 32 -32.23 58.09 41.90
CA SER A 32 -31.57 58.53 40.67
C SER A 32 -30.11 58.05 40.61
N LEU A 33 -29.39 58.13 41.73
CA LEU A 33 -28.00 57.68 41.81
C LEU A 33 -27.88 56.16 41.60
N VAL A 34 -28.75 55.36 42.23
CA VAL A 34 -28.81 53.90 42.00
C VAL A 34 -29.23 53.58 40.56
N SER A 35 -30.23 54.27 40.03
CA SER A 35 -30.71 54.08 38.64
C SER A 35 -29.63 54.43 37.60
N ASN A 36 -28.91 55.52 37.81
CA ASN A 36 -27.84 55.96 36.89
C ASN A 36 -26.63 55.04 36.98
N ASN A 37 -26.24 54.59 38.18
CA ASN A 37 -25.19 53.59 38.35
C ASN A 37 -25.58 52.24 37.74
N LEU A 38 -26.86 51.84 37.86
CA LEU A 38 -27.35 50.62 37.24
C LEU A 38 -27.41 50.74 35.71
N ALA A 39 -27.80 51.89 35.16
CA ALA A 39 -27.74 52.16 33.73
C ALA A 39 -26.30 52.24 33.20
N SER A 40 -25.35 52.68 34.02
CA SER A 40 -23.91 52.71 33.70
C SER A 40 -23.22 51.35 33.87
N THR A 41 -23.74 50.46 34.74
CA THR A 41 -23.19 49.13 35.00
C THR A 41 -23.82 48.07 34.09
N ALA A 42 -25.13 48.18 33.83
CA ALA A 42 -25.80 47.55 32.70
C ALA A 42 -25.58 48.41 31.44
N ASP A 43 -24.30 48.68 31.16
CA ASP A 43 -23.89 49.45 30.01
C ASP A 43 -24.39 48.74 28.75
N LYS A 44 -25.22 49.42 27.96
CA LYS A 44 -25.84 48.84 26.75
C LYS A 44 -24.78 48.34 25.79
N ASP A 45 -23.60 48.96 25.79
CA ASP A 45 -22.47 48.53 24.97
C ASP A 45 -21.89 47.20 25.44
N SER A 46 -21.84 46.95 26.75
CA SER A 46 -21.44 45.65 27.31
C SER A 46 -22.45 44.54 26.97
N LEU A 47 -23.76 44.83 27.01
CA LEU A 47 -24.81 43.89 26.61
C LEU A 47 -24.77 43.61 25.11
N ASN A 48 -24.62 44.64 24.28
CA ASN A 48 -24.45 44.49 22.84
C ASN A 48 -23.18 43.70 22.50
N ALA A 49 -22.08 43.91 23.24
CA ALA A 49 -20.85 43.15 23.08
C ALA A 49 -21.04 41.68 23.46
N LEU A 50 -21.79 41.38 24.53
CA LEU A 50 -22.13 40.00 24.91
C LEU A 50 -23.03 39.33 23.88
N LEU A 51 -24.05 40.01 23.37
CA LEU A 51 -24.92 39.51 22.30
C LEU A 51 -24.14 39.22 21.03
N THR A 52 -23.23 40.11 20.65
CA THR A 52 -22.33 39.92 19.49
C THR A 52 -21.40 38.73 19.70
N ARG A 53 -20.86 38.56 20.91
CA ARG A 53 -20.03 37.39 21.25
C ARG A 53 -20.83 36.10 21.21
N LEU A 54 -22.08 36.12 21.69
CA LEU A 54 -22.96 34.94 21.66
C LEU A 54 -23.29 34.54 20.22
N ALA A 55 -23.67 35.49 19.36
CA ALA A 55 -23.92 35.24 17.94
C ALA A 55 -22.68 34.67 17.22
N LYS A 56 -21.49 35.17 17.57
CA LYS A 56 -20.22 34.66 17.03
C LYS A 56 -19.86 33.27 17.57
N VAL A 57 -20.24 32.94 18.80
CA VAL A 57 -20.08 31.59 19.36
C VAL A 57 -21.03 30.62 18.68
N ASP A 58 -22.28 31.04 18.43
CA ASP A 58 -23.30 30.27 17.72
C ASP A 58 -22.86 29.94 16.29
N GLU A 59 -22.41 30.94 15.53
CA GLU A 59 -21.84 30.74 14.19
C GLU A 59 -20.65 29.77 14.18
N ARG A 60 -19.80 29.85 15.21
CA ARG A 60 -18.67 28.92 15.37
C ARG A 60 -19.11 27.52 15.75
N LEU A 61 -20.19 27.39 16.53
CA LEU A 61 -20.74 26.10 16.91
C LEU A 61 -21.38 25.43 15.71
N ASP A 62 -22.17 26.15 14.90
CA ASP A 62 -22.73 25.65 13.63
C ASP A 62 -21.63 25.23 12.65
N ALA A 63 -20.56 26.03 12.52
CA ALA A 63 -19.42 25.70 11.66
C ALA A 63 -18.61 24.47 12.16
N VAL A 64 -18.70 24.16 13.45
CA VAL A 64 -18.06 22.99 14.07
C VAL A 64 -18.97 21.77 14.00
N ASP A 65 -20.28 21.92 14.18
CA ASP A 65 -21.29 20.87 14.04
C ASP A 65 -21.37 20.38 12.58
N GLY A 66 -21.21 21.29 11.62
CA GLY A 66 -21.08 20.95 10.19
C GLY A 66 -19.76 20.31 9.80
N LYS A 67 -18.75 20.28 10.67
CA LYS A 67 -17.50 19.53 10.46
C LYS A 67 -17.65 18.18 11.15
N HIS A 68 -17.43 17.11 10.39
CA HIS A 68 -17.41 15.75 10.93
C HIS A 68 -16.35 15.62 12.04
N LEU A 69 -16.74 15.88 13.27
CA LEU A 69 -15.94 15.66 14.45
C LEU A 69 -15.71 14.17 14.55
N VAL A 70 -14.45 13.75 14.65
CA VAL A 70 -14.11 12.33 14.82
C VAL A 70 -14.78 11.85 16.09
N THR A 71 -15.76 10.95 15.94
CA THR A 71 -16.46 10.39 17.09
C THR A 71 -15.50 9.46 17.83
N ASN A 72 -15.65 9.32 19.15
CA ASN A 72 -14.86 8.34 19.91
C ASN A 72 -14.97 6.92 19.33
N ASP A 73 -16.10 6.59 18.71
CA ASP A 73 -16.33 5.32 18.02
C ASP A 73 -15.50 5.20 16.72
N ASP A 74 -15.32 6.29 15.97
CA ASP A 74 -14.45 6.31 14.79
C ASP A 74 -12.99 6.12 15.19
N PHE A 75 -12.56 6.78 16.27
CA PHE A 75 -11.22 6.61 16.81
C PHE A 75 -10.97 5.17 17.28
N ARG A 76 -11.91 4.58 18.04
CA ARG A 76 -11.83 3.18 18.49
C ARG A 76 -11.81 2.21 17.32
N SER A 77 -12.69 2.43 16.33
CA SER A 77 -12.73 1.64 15.10
C SER A 77 -11.40 1.71 14.34
N GLY A 78 -10.82 2.91 14.22
CA GLY A 78 -9.51 3.13 13.61
C GLY A 78 -8.38 2.44 14.37
N GLN A 79 -8.38 2.53 15.70
CA GLN A 79 -7.40 1.86 16.56
C GLN A 79 -7.49 0.33 16.43
N GLN A 80 -8.71 -0.23 16.40
CA GLN A 80 -8.92 -1.67 16.21
C GLN A 80 -8.45 -2.12 14.83
N ALA A 81 -8.78 -1.37 13.77
CA ALA A 81 -8.35 -1.66 12.41
C ALA A 81 -6.82 -1.64 12.29
N LEU A 82 -6.15 -0.68 12.94
CA LEU A 82 -4.69 -0.64 12.99
C LEU A 82 -4.11 -1.84 13.74
N SER A 83 -4.71 -2.22 14.87
CA SER A 83 -4.26 -3.39 15.64
C SER A 83 -4.35 -4.68 14.82
N ASN A 84 -5.46 -4.89 14.12
CA ASN A 84 -5.64 -6.07 13.26
C ASN A 84 -4.60 -6.08 12.12
N ARG A 85 -4.36 -4.93 11.48
CA ARG A 85 -3.35 -4.82 10.42
C ARG A 85 -1.93 -5.12 10.92
N ILE A 86 -1.60 -4.73 12.15
CA ILE A 86 -0.31 -5.05 12.76
C ILE A 86 -0.18 -6.56 13.00
N ASP A 87 -1.24 -7.20 13.49
CA ASP A 87 -1.26 -8.66 13.71
C ASP A 87 -1.10 -9.44 12.39
N ASP A 88 -1.81 -9.01 11.33
CA ASP A 88 -1.69 -9.59 9.99
C ASP A 88 -0.26 -9.46 9.44
N VAL A 89 0.35 -8.26 9.55
CA VAL A 89 1.72 -8.01 9.12
C VAL A 89 2.72 -8.86 9.91
N GLN A 90 2.52 -8.99 11.23
CA GLN A 90 3.39 -9.80 12.07
C GLN A 90 3.28 -11.30 11.73
N THR A 91 2.08 -11.77 11.43
CA THR A 91 1.83 -13.15 11.01
C THR A 91 2.48 -13.44 9.67
N TYR A 92 2.32 -12.53 8.70
CA TYR A 92 2.98 -12.63 7.40
C TYR A 92 4.51 -12.62 7.53
N ALA A 93 5.06 -11.76 8.39
CA ALA A 93 6.50 -11.70 8.65
C ALA A 93 7.04 -13.02 9.24
N LYS A 94 6.30 -13.64 10.18
CA LYS A 94 6.65 -14.96 10.71
C LYS A 94 6.65 -16.02 9.62
N GLN A 95 5.59 -16.08 8.82
CA GLN A 95 5.48 -17.05 7.73
C GLN A 95 6.58 -16.86 6.66
N ALA A 96 6.93 -15.62 6.34
CA ALA A 96 8.04 -15.30 5.44
C ALA A 96 9.39 -15.77 6.01
N SER A 97 9.60 -15.62 7.32
CA SER A 97 10.80 -16.13 7.99
C SER A 97 10.86 -17.66 7.99
N GLU A 98 9.77 -18.33 8.30
CA GLU A 98 9.68 -19.80 8.32
C GLU A 98 9.91 -20.39 6.93
N THR A 99 9.28 -19.82 5.90
CA THR A 99 9.49 -20.26 4.50
C THR A 99 10.92 -20.02 4.02
N THR A 100 11.54 -18.92 4.44
CA THR A 100 12.97 -18.67 4.13
C THR A 100 13.87 -19.70 4.82
N GLN A 101 13.56 -20.06 6.07
CA GLN A 101 14.32 -21.08 6.81
C GLN A 101 14.15 -22.47 6.20
N ASP A 102 12.93 -22.86 5.83
CA ASP A 102 12.67 -24.12 5.12
C ASP A 102 13.42 -24.16 3.78
N LEU A 103 13.34 -23.08 2.98
CA LEU A 103 14.06 -22.99 1.72
C LEU A 103 15.57 -23.12 1.93
N SER A 104 16.12 -22.48 2.96
CA SER A 104 17.55 -22.60 3.31
C SER A 104 17.93 -24.05 3.60
N LEU A 105 17.12 -24.78 4.37
CA LEU A 105 17.35 -26.20 4.66
C LEU A 105 17.30 -27.04 3.37
N ARG A 106 16.31 -26.79 2.50
CA ARG A 106 16.17 -27.49 1.23
C ARG A 106 17.34 -27.20 0.28
N VAL A 107 17.84 -25.96 0.27
CA VAL A 107 19.04 -25.58 -0.49
C VAL A 107 20.26 -26.33 0.04
N THR A 108 20.49 -26.38 1.35
CA THR A 108 21.62 -27.14 1.92
C THR A 108 21.54 -28.64 1.60
N ALA A 109 20.34 -29.22 1.65
CA ALA A 109 20.14 -30.63 1.28
C ALA A 109 20.35 -30.87 -0.24
N ALA A 110 19.93 -29.92 -1.08
CA ALA A 110 20.19 -29.99 -2.52
C ALA A 110 21.68 -29.84 -2.84
N GLU A 111 22.40 -28.97 -2.14
CA GLU A 111 23.86 -28.83 -2.28
C GLU A 111 24.59 -30.14 -1.95
N GLU A 112 24.18 -30.83 -0.88
CA GLU A 112 24.72 -32.15 -0.52
C GLU A 112 24.45 -33.18 -1.63
N GLN A 113 23.22 -33.25 -2.15
CA GLN A 113 22.87 -34.15 -3.25
C GLN A 113 23.67 -33.86 -4.53
N VAL A 114 23.90 -32.58 -4.84
CA VAL A 114 24.74 -32.17 -5.98
C VAL A 114 26.19 -32.60 -5.78
N MET A 115 26.72 -32.50 -4.55
CA MET A 115 28.08 -32.96 -4.25
C MET A 115 28.22 -34.47 -4.44
N VAL A 116 27.24 -35.25 -3.95
CA VAL A 116 27.20 -36.71 -4.16
C VAL A 116 27.10 -37.05 -5.64
N LEU A 117 26.24 -36.35 -6.39
CA LEU A 117 26.08 -36.59 -7.83
C LEU A 117 27.37 -36.26 -8.59
N LYS A 118 28.06 -35.17 -8.24
CA LYS A 118 29.37 -34.82 -8.82
C LYS A 118 30.41 -35.91 -8.56
N ALA A 119 30.51 -36.43 -7.33
CA ALA A 119 31.42 -37.53 -7.01
C ALA A 119 31.10 -38.80 -7.82
N ASN A 120 29.82 -39.11 -8.01
CA ASN A 120 29.39 -40.25 -8.83
C ASN A 120 29.77 -40.07 -10.31
N ILE A 121 29.62 -38.86 -10.85
CA ILE A 121 30.02 -38.55 -12.24
C ILE A 121 31.54 -38.70 -12.40
N GLU A 122 32.32 -38.17 -11.47
CA GLU A 122 33.79 -38.30 -11.49
C GLU A 122 34.23 -39.77 -11.42
N MET A 123 33.57 -40.59 -10.59
CA MET A 123 33.80 -42.03 -10.54
C MET A 123 33.49 -42.72 -11.87
N ILE A 124 32.40 -42.34 -12.54
CA ILE A 124 32.04 -42.89 -13.86
C ILE A 124 33.08 -42.49 -14.90
N ASP A 125 33.53 -41.23 -14.90
CA ASP A 125 34.56 -40.75 -15.82
C ASP A 125 35.87 -41.52 -15.67
N ILE A 126 36.32 -41.74 -14.42
CA ILE A 126 37.51 -42.57 -14.13
C ILE A 126 37.32 -44.00 -14.68
N ARG A 127 36.17 -44.63 -14.47
CA ARG A 127 35.89 -45.97 -15.01
C ARG A 127 35.88 -45.98 -16.53
N LEU A 128 35.37 -44.94 -17.17
CA LEU A 128 35.36 -44.81 -18.62
C LEU A 128 36.78 -44.65 -19.18
N GLN A 129 37.64 -43.87 -18.51
CA GLN A 129 39.05 -43.74 -18.86
C GLN A 129 39.82 -45.06 -18.71
N GLU A 130 39.54 -45.85 -17.67
CA GLU A 130 40.12 -47.19 -17.50
C GLU A 130 39.69 -48.14 -18.63
N LEU A 131 38.44 -48.07 -19.09
CA LEU A 131 37.95 -48.84 -20.24
C LEU A 131 38.50 -48.33 -21.59
N SER A 132 38.84 -47.04 -21.67
CA SER A 132 39.42 -46.39 -22.85
C SER A 132 40.93 -46.60 -22.97
N LYS A 133 41.61 -47.15 -21.96
CA LYS A 133 43.04 -47.51 -22.08
C LYS A 133 43.18 -48.65 -23.10
N PRO A 134 44.02 -48.48 -24.13
CA PRO A 134 44.13 -49.45 -25.22
C PRO A 134 44.67 -50.77 -24.67
N ARG A 135 43.82 -51.79 -24.68
CA ARG A 135 44.24 -53.17 -24.49
C ARG A 135 45.04 -53.57 -25.73
N THR A 136 46.36 -53.59 -25.61
CA THR A 136 47.29 -54.09 -26.63
C THR A 136 46.90 -55.51 -27.01
N THR A 137 46.32 -55.70 -28.19
CA THR A 137 46.35 -56.97 -28.92
C THR A 137 46.14 -56.69 -30.41
N GLU A 138 47.16 -57.01 -31.20
CA GLU A 138 47.23 -56.91 -32.66
C GLU A 138 46.59 -58.17 -33.33
N PRO A 139 46.47 -58.28 -34.67
CA PRO A 139 45.19 -58.42 -35.39
C PRO A 139 45.07 -59.77 -36.14
N PRO A 140 43.97 -60.00 -36.91
CA PRO A 140 44.16 -59.88 -38.36
C PRO A 140 42.95 -59.35 -39.17
N ALA A 141 43.31 -58.56 -40.19
CA ALA A 141 42.85 -58.49 -41.58
C ALA A 141 41.41 -58.90 -41.99
N ALA A 142 40.81 -58.02 -42.83
CA ALA A 142 40.48 -58.29 -44.25
C ALA A 142 39.08 -57.79 -44.71
N VAL A 143 39.10 -56.76 -45.58
CA VAL A 143 38.26 -56.50 -46.78
C VAL A 143 36.73 -56.64 -46.74
N SER A 144 36.01 -55.53 -46.98
CA SER A 144 35.44 -55.17 -48.31
C SER A 144 34.44 -53.99 -48.22
N PRO A 145 34.24 -53.22 -49.32
CA PRO A 145 33.52 -51.95 -49.30
C PRO A 145 32.05 -52.07 -49.73
N THR A 146 31.34 -50.94 -49.62
CA THR A 146 30.11 -50.55 -50.38
C THR A 146 28.77 -50.67 -49.63
N LYS A 147 28.24 -49.52 -49.17
CA LYS A 147 27.06 -48.91 -49.80
C LYS A 147 26.78 -47.53 -49.22
N THR A 148 26.97 -46.52 -50.06
CA THR A 148 26.50 -45.15 -49.89
C THR A 148 24.97 -45.17 -49.79
N VAL A 149 24.44 -45.19 -48.58
CA VAL A 149 23.03 -44.88 -48.34
C VAL A 149 22.91 -43.38 -48.48
N ILE A 150 22.23 -42.95 -49.55
CA ILE A 150 21.81 -41.57 -49.75
C ILE A 150 20.95 -41.19 -48.54
N ARG A 151 21.61 -40.51 -47.61
CA ARG A 151 21.04 -39.90 -46.42
C ARG A 151 20.03 -38.86 -46.91
N LYS A 152 18.74 -39.23 -46.94
CA LYS A 152 17.67 -38.24 -46.89
C LYS A 152 18.01 -37.34 -45.71
N LYS A 153 18.22 -36.06 -46.03
CA LYS A 153 18.55 -34.98 -45.10
C LYS A 153 17.72 -35.19 -43.83
N PRO A 154 18.30 -35.55 -42.69
CA PRO A 154 17.55 -35.58 -41.46
C PRO A 154 17.07 -34.15 -41.27
N THR A 155 15.76 -33.94 -41.22
CA THR A 155 15.19 -32.74 -40.61
C THR A 155 16.00 -32.48 -39.34
N PRO A 156 16.62 -31.30 -39.16
CA PRO A 156 17.45 -31.06 -37.99
C PRO A 156 16.65 -31.44 -36.76
N ALA A 157 17.21 -32.40 -36.00
CA ALA A 157 16.65 -32.83 -34.73
C ALA A 157 16.26 -31.58 -33.94
N PRO A 158 15.11 -31.55 -33.24
CA PRO A 158 14.67 -30.37 -32.52
C PRO A 158 15.78 -29.99 -31.54
N GLN A 159 16.50 -28.90 -31.83
CA GLN A 159 17.33 -28.29 -30.80
C GLN A 159 16.35 -27.90 -29.70
N PRO A 160 16.51 -28.43 -28.48
CA PRO A 160 15.65 -28.04 -27.38
C PRO A 160 15.76 -26.51 -27.24
N PRO A 161 14.64 -25.80 -27.06
CA PRO A 161 14.69 -24.37 -26.82
C PRO A 161 15.61 -24.12 -25.61
N PRO A 162 16.50 -23.11 -25.65
CA PRO A 162 17.39 -22.78 -24.52
C PRO A 162 16.63 -22.15 -23.33
N PHE A 163 15.30 -22.15 -23.39
CA PHE A 163 14.39 -21.67 -22.38
C PHE A 163 13.25 -22.66 -22.22
N THR A 164 12.65 -22.67 -21.03
CA THR A 164 11.41 -23.36 -20.74
C THR A 164 10.26 -22.35 -20.76
N VAL A 165 9.12 -22.76 -21.32
CA VAL A 165 7.90 -21.97 -21.31
C VAL A 165 7.16 -22.29 -20.01
N ILE A 166 6.96 -21.28 -19.17
CA ILE A 166 6.33 -21.44 -17.85
C ILE A 166 4.81 -21.31 -17.95
N GLY A 167 4.33 -20.31 -18.69
CA GLY A 167 2.92 -19.97 -18.65
C GLY A 167 2.54 -18.81 -19.57
N ILE A 168 1.23 -18.54 -19.64
CA ILE A 168 0.68 -17.35 -20.29
C ILE A 168 0.12 -16.44 -19.19
N GLU A 169 0.58 -15.20 -19.16
CA GLU A 169 0.13 -14.19 -18.22
C GLU A 169 -0.69 -13.10 -18.94
N TYR A 170 -1.71 -12.58 -18.27
CA TYR A 170 -2.53 -11.48 -18.76
C TYR A 170 -2.28 -10.23 -17.92
N ARG A 171 -1.80 -9.15 -18.55
CA ARG A 171 -1.61 -7.86 -17.89
C ARG A 171 -2.28 -6.76 -18.69
N GLY A 172 -3.20 -6.03 -18.07
CA GLY A 172 -3.86 -4.89 -18.72
C GLY A 172 -4.62 -5.21 -20.02
N GLY A 173 -5.10 -6.45 -20.17
CA GLY A 173 -5.78 -6.92 -21.40
C GLY A 173 -4.84 -7.48 -22.47
N GLU A 174 -3.53 -7.43 -22.26
CA GLU A 174 -2.52 -8.00 -23.17
C GLU A 174 -2.03 -9.36 -22.68
N ARG A 175 -1.73 -10.25 -23.63
CA ARG A 175 -1.16 -11.57 -23.37
C ARG A 175 0.35 -11.53 -23.45
N PHE A 176 0.99 -12.15 -22.46
CA PHE A 176 2.43 -12.32 -22.38
C PHE A 176 2.76 -13.79 -22.21
N LEU A 177 3.84 -14.22 -22.84
CA LEU A 177 4.41 -15.53 -22.59
C LEU A 177 5.52 -15.41 -21.56
N SER A 178 5.43 -16.19 -20.50
CA SER A 178 6.44 -16.30 -19.46
C SER A 178 7.46 -17.35 -19.85
N VAL A 179 8.69 -16.93 -20.12
CA VAL A 179 9.81 -17.82 -20.48
C VAL A 179 10.95 -17.65 -19.48
N ALA A 180 11.63 -18.73 -19.14
CA ALA A 180 12.81 -18.71 -18.28
C ALA A 180 13.94 -19.57 -18.86
N PRO A 181 15.21 -19.28 -18.56
CA PRO A 181 16.32 -20.15 -18.95
C PRO A 181 16.09 -21.61 -18.54
N SER A 182 16.49 -22.56 -19.40
CA SER A 182 16.30 -23.99 -19.12
C SER A 182 16.96 -24.38 -17.79
N GLY A 183 16.17 -24.97 -16.88
CA GLY A 183 16.65 -25.43 -15.57
C GLY A 183 16.50 -24.40 -14.43
N THR A 184 15.90 -23.23 -14.66
CA THR A 184 15.63 -22.26 -13.59
C THR A 184 14.15 -21.99 -13.39
N THR A 185 13.71 -21.97 -12.13
CA THR A 185 12.34 -21.63 -11.68
C THR A 185 12.28 -20.32 -10.88
N GLN A 186 13.37 -19.54 -10.85
CA GLN A 186 13.43 -18.28 -10.12
C GLN A 186 12.60 -17.20 -10.82
N LEU A 187 11.72 -16.54 -10.06
CA LEU A 187 10.83 -15.50 -10.57
C LEU A 187 11.59 -14.30 -11.16
N SER A 188 12.78 -13.98 -10.64
CA SER A 188 13.65 -12.89 -11.11
C SER A 188 14.22 -13.11 -12.52
N GLN A 189 14.21 -14.35 -13.02
CA GLN A 189 14.75 -14.71 -14.33
C GLN A 189 13.65 -15.00 -15.35
N ILE A 190 12.38 -14.82 -14.97
CA ILE A 190 11.24 -14.95 -15.88
C ILE A 190 11.17 -13.69 -16.74
N ASN A 191 11.22 -13.90 -18.05
CA ASN A 191 11.03 -12.85 -19.04
C ASN A 191 9.60 -12.96 -19.61
N LEU A 192 8.92 -11.82 -19.65
CA LEU A 192 7.61 -11.69 -20.28
C LEU A 192 7.78 -11.15 -21.69
N ILE A 193 7.42 -11.95 -22.68
CA ILE A 193 7.51 -11.58 -24.10
C ILE A 193 6.11 -11.45 -24.72
N ARG A 194 5.92 -10.45 -25.58
CA ARG A 194 4.67 -10.27 -26.33
C ARG A 194 4.77 -10.90 -27.72
N PRO A 195 3.64 -11.17 -28.41
CA PRO A 195 3.68 -11.50 -29.82
C PRO A 195 4.37 -10.38 -30.61
N GLY A 196 5.46 -10.71 -31.30
CA GLY A 196 6.34 -9.76 -31.97
C GLY A 196 7.69 -9.54 -31.28
N ASP A 197 7.86 -9.98 -30.03
CA ASP A 197 9.10 -9.78 -29.27
C ASP A 197 10.05 -10.99 -29.36
N GLY A 198 11.34 -10.71 -29.25
CA GLY A 198 12.41 -11.70 -29.14
C GLY A 198 12.62 -12.16 -27.70
N VAL A 199 12.99 -13.42 -27.52
CA VAL A 199 13.48 -13.92 -26.22
C VAL A 199 14.91 -13.45 -26.02
N THR A 200 15.13 -12.67 -24.96
CA THR A 200 16.42 -12.05 -24.61
C THR A 200 17.57 -13.06 -24.67
N GLY A 201 18.62 -12.73 -25.42
CA GLY A 201 19.82 -13.57 -25.54
C GLY A 201 19.68 -14.78 -26.48
N THR A 202 18.61 -14.87 -27.26
CA THR A 202 18.37 -15.99 -28.19
C THR A 202 17.88 -15.51 -29.57
N ALA A 203 17.93 -16.40 -30.56
CA ALA A 203 17.38 -16.15 -31.89
C ALA A 203 15.87 -16.46 -31.99
N TRP A 204 15.18 -16.67 -30.86
CA TRP A 204 13.77 -17.05 -30.83
C TRP A 204 12.89 -15.81 -30.73
N LYS A 205 11.92 -15.69 -31.62
CA LYS A 205 10.96 -14.59 -31.65
C LYS A 205 9.54 -15.12 -31.56
N LEU A 206 8.73 -14.60 -30.64
CA LEU A 206 7.33 -14.98 -30.54
C LEU A 206 6.54 -14.35 -31.69
N LYS A 207 5.83 -15.15 -32.49
CA LYS A 207 4.99 -14.68 -33.60
C LYS A 207 3.54 -14.51 -33.18
N SER A 208 3.00 -15.54 -32.54
CA SER A 208 1.61 -15.56 -32.09
C SER A 208 1.44 -16.54 -30.93
N MET A 209 0.36 -16.37 -30.18
CA MET A 209 -0.08 -17.30 -29.15
C MET A 209 -1.53 -17.68 -29.43
N ASP A 210 -1.80 -18.98 -29.53
CA ASP A 210 -3.14 -19.53 -29.75
C ASP A 210 -3.48 -20.52 -28.63
N GLY A 211 -4.39 -20.13 -27.74
CA GLY A 211 -4.75 -20.92 -26.57
C GLY A 211 -3.52 -21.24 -25.70
N ARG A 212 -3.07 -22.50 -25.73
CA ARG A 212 -1.88 -23.02 -25.01
C ARG A 212 -0.69 -23.28 -25.95
N LEU A 213 -0.75 -22.81 -27.19
CA LEU A 213 0.29 -22.99 -28.20
C LEU A 213 0.99 -21.66 -28.46
N ALA A 214 2.29 -21.61 -28.21
CA ALA A 214 3.14 -20.48 -28.54
C ALA A 214 3.89 -20.76 -29.85
N HIS A 215 3.71 -19.91 -30.85
CA HIS A 215 4.37 -20.01 -32.15
C HIS A 215 5.59 -19.10 -32.17
N PHE A 216 6.77 -19.70 -32.23
CA PHE A 216 8.06 -19.03 -32.33
C PHE A 216 8.61 -19.08 -33.75
N GLU A 217 9.43 -18.09 -34.08
CA GLU A 217 10.28 -18.06 -35.27
C GLU A 217 11.74 -18.12 -34.82
N VAL A 218 12.50 -19.06 -35.37
CA VAL A 218 13.91 -19.27 -35.06
C VAL A 218 14.68 -19.36 -36.36
N ALA A 219 15.52 -18.37 -36.66
CA ALA A 219 16.28 -18.31 -37.90
C ALA A 219 15.42 -18.55 -39.18
N GLY A 220 14.19 -18.02 -39.20
CA GLY A 220 13.23 -18.17 -40.30
C GLY A 220 12.39 -19.46 -40.31
N LEU A 221 12.56 -20.34 -39.31
CA LEU A 221 11.74 -21.55 -39.15
C LEU A 221 10.68 -21.33 -38.06
N SER A 222 9.42 -21.63 -38.38
CA SER A 222 8.34 -21.64 -37.38
C SER A 222 8.41 -22.88 -36.48
N ARG A 223 8.33 -22.67 -35.18
CA ARG A 223 8.32 -23.70 -34.13
C ARG A 223 7.13 -23.47 -33.21
N THR A 224 6.36 -24.51 -32.93
CA THR A 224 5.26 -24.44 -31.98
C THR A 224 5.67 -25.12 -30.68
N LEU A 225 5.54 -24.41 -29.56
CA LEU A 225 5.76 -24.93 -28.22
C LEU A 225 4.42 -24.95 -27.47
N THR A 226 4.16 -26.03 -26.75
CA THR A 226 3.00 -26.13 -25.87
C THR A 226 3.36 -25.54 -24.51
N VAL A 227 2.46 -24.73 -23.97
CA VAL A 227 2.57 -24.19 -22.62
C VAL A 227 2.08 -25.25 -21.64
N GLU A 228 2.99 -25.75 -20.79
CA GLU A 228 2.68 -26.69 -19.71
C GLU A 228 1.88 -25.97 -18.60
N PRO A 229 0.86 -26.60 -17.98
CA PRO A 229 0.02 -25.98 -16.97
C PRO A 229 0.71 -25.74 -15.62
#